data_AF-A0A401NX69-F1
#
_entry.id   AF-A0A401NX69-F1
#
_cell.length_a   1.000
_cell.length_b   1.000
_cell.length_c   1.000
_cell.angle_alpha   90.00
_cell.angle_beta   90.00
_cell.angle_gamma   90.00
#
_symmetry.space_group_name_H-M   'P 1'
#
loop_
_entity.id
_entity.type
_entity.pdbx_description
1 polymer ?
#
loop_
_entity_poly.entity_id
_entity_poly.type
_entity_poly.pdbx_seq_one_letter_code
_entity_poly.pdbx_strand_id
1 'polypeptide(L)' 'MLKYVTPQADRKYVALYSFAPNKDDELELRRGDIVNVIRKCGDGWYLGTSRRTKKFGTFPGNYVEKLCL' A
#
# COMPACT_ATOMS: atom_id res chain seq x y z
N MET A 1 11.13 -26.47 -4.07
CA MET A 1 10.55 -26.24 -2.73
C MET A 1 11.31 -25.11 -2.03
N LEU A 2 10.63 -23.98 -1.86
CA LEU A 2 10.78 -22.98 -0.79
C LEU A 2 12.20 -22.59 -0.37
N LYS A 3 12.93 -21.90 -1.24
CA LYS A 3 14.07 -21.08 -0.82
C LYS A 3 13.78 -19.66 -1.33
N TYR A 4 13.92 -18.64 -0.48
CA TYR A 4 13.70 -17.20 -0.74
C TYR A 4 12.32 -16.57 -0.52
N VAL A 5 11.40 -17.19 0.22
CA VAL A 5 10.36 -16.37 0.89
C VAL A 5 10.99 -15.83 2.16
N THR A 6 11.75 -14.74 2.04
CA THR A 6 12.04 -13.88 3.19
C THR A 6 10.70 -13.59 3.86
N PRO A 7 10.54 -13.74 5.19
CA PRO A 7 9.35 -13.23 5.85
C PRO A 7 9.18 -11.80 5.37
N GLN A 8 8.04 -11.49 4.73
CA GLN A 8 7.76 -10.13 4.28
C GLN A 8 7.59 -9.30 5.55
N ALA A 9 8.72 -8.83 6.08
CA ALA A 9 8.81 -7.97 7.24
C ALA A 9 7.80 -6.85 7.06
N ASP A 10 6.94 -6.71 8.07
CA ASP A 10 5.60 -6.16 7.99
C ASP A 10 5.52 -4.93 7.08
N ARG A 11 5.00 -5.12 5.86
CA ARG A 11 4.77 -4.04 4.89
C ARG A 11 3.35 -3.49 5.00
N LYS A 12 2.72 -3.65 6.16
CA LYS A 12 1.41 -3.06 6.45
C LYS A 12 1.59 -1.58 6.74
N TYR A 13 0.73 -0.80 6.11
CA TYR A 13 0.62 0.63 6.36
C TYR A 13 -0.84 0.96 6.61
N VAL A 14 -1.09 1.97 7.44
CA VAL A 14 -2.40 2.55 7.64
C VAL A 14 -2.53 3.83 6.83
N ALA A 15 -3.64 4.01 6.14
CA ALA A 15 -3.94 5.25 5.44
C ALA A 15 -4.30 6.36 6.44
N LEU A 16 -3.53 7.44 6.46
CA LEU A 16 -3.79 8.62 7.28
C LEU A 16 -4.87 9.53 6.66
N TYR A 17 -4.99 9.49 5.33
CA TYR A 17 -5.92 10.29 4.55
C TYR A 17 -6.63 9.45 3.49
N SER A 18 -7.79 9.94 3.02
CA SER A 18 -8.48 9.36 1.87
C SER A 18 -7.86 9.84 0.56
N PHE A 19 -7.82 8.97 -0.45
CA PHE A 19 -7.33 9.27 -1.79
C PHE A 19 -8.30 8.70 -2.82
N ALA A 20 -8.81 9.58 -3.69
CA ALA A 20 -9.69 9.21 -4.80
C ALA A 20 -8.83 9.02 -6.07
N PRO A 21 -8.87 7.83 -6.71
CA PRO A 21 -8.14 7.58 -7.95
C PRO A 21 -8.58 8.51 -9.08
N ASN A 22 -7.62 9.06 -9.82
CA ASN A 22 -7.85 9.77 -11.07
C ASN A 22 -7.55 8.91 -12.30
N LYS A 23 -6.76 7.83 -12.11
CA LYS A 23 -6.38 6.88 -13.16
C LYS A 23 -6.76 5.47 -12.76
N ASP A 24 -6.96 4.59 -13.75
CA ASP A 24 -7.39 3.21 -13.53
C ASP A 24 -6.35 2.34 -12.79
N ASP A 25 -5.08 2.74 -12.83
CA ASP A 25 -3.97 2.05 -12.14
C ASP A 25 -3.76 2.52 -10.69
N GLU A 26 -4.51 3.54 -10.25
CA GLU A 26 -4.43 4.10 -8.91
C GLU A 26 -5.38 3.37 -7.94
N LEU A 27 -4.93 3.19 -6.69
CA LEU A 27 -5.68 2.50 -5.64
C LEU A 27 -6.38 3.51 -4.72
N GLU A 28 -7.72 3.38 -4.59
CA GLU A 28 -8.49 4.15 -3.61
C GLU A 28 -7.96 3.88 -2.19
N LEU A 29 -7.71 4.96 -1.43
CA LEU A 29 -7.49 4.89 0.01
C LEU A 29 -8.67 5.52 0.74
N ARG A 30 -9.08 4.91 1.86
CA ARG A 30 -9.91 5.55 2.87
C ARG A 30 -9.11 5.67 4.15
N ARG A 31 -9.23 6.80 4.86
CA ARG A 31 -8.57 6.98 6.16
C ARG A 31 -8.87 5.79 7.07
N GLY A 32 -7.83 5.18 7.64
CA GLY A 32 -7.87 3.97 8.46
C GLY A 32 -7.73 2.66 7.69
N ASP A 33 -7.76 2.66 6.35
CA ASP A 33 -7.55 1.45 5.55
C ASP A 33 -6.14 0.89 5.80
N ILE A 34 -6.05 -0.45 5.85
CA ILE A 34 -4.76 -1.14 5.83
C ILE A 34 -4.41 -1.52 4.41
N VAL A 35 -3.22 -1.11 3.97
CA VAL A 35 -2.62 -1.50 2.70
C VAL A 35 -1.34 -2.29 2.93
N ASN A 36 -1.07 -3.28 2.07
CA ASN A 36 0.22 -3.93 2.03
C ASN A 36 1.05 -3.28 0.91
N VAL A 37 2.15 -2.60 1.27
CA VAL A 37 3.04 -1.98 0.29
C VAL A 37 3.92 -3.05 -0.35
N ILE A 38 3.90 -3.13 -1.68
CA ILE A 38 4.71 -4.07 -2.47
C ILE A 38 6.00 -3.39 -2.92
N ARG A 39 5.93 -2.13 -3.36
CA ARG A 39 7.08 -1.35 -3.86
C ARG A 39 6.92 0.12 -3.52
N LYS A 40 8.05 0.79 -3.22
CA LYS A 40 8.14 2.25 -3.17
C LYS A 40 8.83 2.73 -4.44
N CYS A 41 8.19 3.61 -5.20
CA CYS A 41 8.74 4.23 -6.40
C CYS A 41 9.51 5.50 -6.02
N GLY A 42 10.48 5.90 -6.84
CA GLY A 42 11.38 7.03 -6.54
C GLY A 42 10.72 8.41 -6.65
N ASP A 43 9.49 8.46 -7.14
CA ASP A 43 8.65 9.65 -7.32
C ASP A 43 7.70 9.91 -6.14
N GLY A 44 7.82 9.14 -5.05
CA GLY A 44 6.97 9.26 -3.87
C GLY A 44 5.68 8.44 -3.93
N TRP A 45 5.43 7.69 -5.00
CA TRP A 45 4.29 6.78 -5.11
C TRP A 45 4.63 5.38 -4.59
N TYR A 46 3.67 4.74 -3.94
CA TYR A 46 3.77 3.35 -3.52
C TYR A 46 2.84 2.49 -4.37
N LEU A 47 3.28 1.28 -4.70
CA LEU A 47 2.44 0.21 -5.25
C LEU A 47 2.07 -0.73 -4.12
N GLY A 48 0.79 -1.06 -4.00
CA GLY A 48 0.33 -1.97 -2.95
C GLY A 48 -1.03 -2.59 -3.22
N THR A 49 -1.53 -3.32 -2.22
CA THR A 49 -2.85 -3.95 -2.22
C THR A 49 -3.69 -3.45 -1.06
N SER A 50 -4.95 -3.14 -1.31
CA SER A 50 -5.91 -2.83 -0.25
C SER A 50 -6.36 -4.11 0.44
N ARG A 51 -6.31 -4.13 1.78
CA ARG A 51 -6.89 -5.26 2.53
C ARG A 51 -8.41 -5.27 2.47
N ARG A 52 -9.04 -4.10 2.35
CA ARG A 52 -10.50 -3.91 2.29
C ARG A 52 -11.08 -4.41 0.97
N THR A 53 -10.54 -3.94 -0.15
CA THR A 53 -11.13 -4.22 -1.48
C THR A 53 -10.40 -5.33 -2.25
N LYS A 54 -9.23 -5.76 -1.78
CA LYS A 54 -8.32 -6.70 -2.48
C LYS A 54 -7.78 -6.18 -3.82
N LYS A 55 -8.10 -4.94 -4.21
CA LYS A 55 -7.55 -4.30 -5.40
C LYS A 55 -6.08 -3.95 -5.19
N PHE A 56 -5.34 -3.90 -6.29
CA PHE A 56 -3.97 -3.42 -6.34
C PHE A 56 -3.90 -2.12 -7.16
N GLY A 57 -2.91 -1.29 -6.88
CA GLY A 57 -2.69 -0.05 -7.61
C GLY A 57 -1.69 0.86 -6.91
N THR A 58 -1.42 2.00 -7.53
CA THR A 58 -0.51 3.03 -7.01
C THR A 58 -1.25 4.02 -6.12
N PHE A 59 -0.58 4.55 -5.10
CA PHE A 59 -1.12 5.59 -4.23
C PHE A 59 0.00 6.47 -3.67
N PRO A 60 -0.28 7.71 -3.22
CA PRO A 60 0.74 8.59 -2.65
C PRO A 60 1.34 8.00 -1.37
N GLY A 61 2.66 7.86 -1.32
CA GLY A 61 3.33 7.23 -0.18
C GLY A 61 3.26 8.04 1.11
N ASN A 62 3.08 9.36 1.01
CA ASN A 62 2.88 10.27 2.14
C ASN A 62 1.45 10.20 2.73
N TYR A 63 0.54 9.43 2.13
CA TYR A 63 -0.82 9.25 2.66
C TYR A 63 -0.90 8.08 3.63
N VAL A 64 0.18 7.34 3.82
CA VAL A 64 0.21 6.13 4.62
C VAL A 64 1.36 6.13 5.61
N GLU A 65 1.16 5.52 6.77
CA GLU A 65 2.19 5.34 7.80
C GLU A 65 2.45 3.85 8.03
N LYS A 66 3.73 3.47 8.18
CA LYS A 66 4.09 2.07 8.42
C LYS A 66 3.55 1.63 9.78
N LEU A 67 2.84 0.51 9.81
CA LEU A 67 2.50 -0.15 11.06
C LEU A 67 3.74 -0.91 11.55
N CYS A 68 4.37 -0.40 12.60
CA CYS A 68 5.33 -1.17 13.40
C CYS A 68 4.52 -1.99 14.40
N LEU A 69 4.43 -3.32 14.21
CA LEU A 69 4.03 -4.25 15.25
C LEU A 69 5.21 -4.54 16.18
#